data_AF-A0A432SZM7-F1
#
_entry.id   AF-A0A432SZM7-F1
#
_cell.length_a   1.000
_cell.length_b   1.000
_cell.length_c   1.000
_cell.angle_alpha   90.00
_cell.angle_beta   90.00
_cell.angle_gamma   90.00
#
_symmetry.space_group_name_H-M   'P 1'
#
loop_
_entity.id
_entity.type
_entity.pdbx_description
1 polymer ?
#
loop_
_entity_poly.entity_id
_entity_poly.type
_entity_poly.pdbx_seq_one_letter_code
_entity_poly.pdbx_strand_id
1 'polypeptide(L)'
;MQSLRKYLPYALFLAFFSAAFIAFMQGRPTPKNARVYKAVQAYSPYYLDKRFGGLQILSKEDKKFKEKPNNATLFQEFERLEKEWAKTHLKFQNNTLVILNNTHKKVSQLRLKTAEEIAFVHRYYGL
;
A
#
# COMPACT_ATOMS: atom_id res chain seq x y z
N MET A 1 2.30 -6.39 -49.36
CA MET A 1 2.43 -5.27 -48.38
C MET A 1 1.11 -4.55 -48.05
N GLN A 2 0.07 -4.56 -48.90
CA GLN A 2 -1.20 -3.85 -48.60
C GLN A 2 -2.04 -4.49 -47.47
N SER A 3 -1.99 -5.82 -47.31
CA SER A 3 -2.71 -6.53 -46.23
C SER A 3 -2.22 -6.14 -44.83
N LEU A 4 -0.92 -5.94 -44.65
CA LEU A 4 -0.32 -5.55 -43.36
C LEU A 4 -0.82 -4.17 -42.89
N ARG A 5 -0.99 -3.22 -43.83
CA ARG A 5 -1.49 -1.87 -43.54
C ARG A 5 -2.94 -1.86 -43.03
N LYS A 6 -3.76 -2.82 -43.48
CA LYS A 6 -5.15 -2.97 -43.03
C LYS A 6 -5.25 -3.42 -41.57
N TYR A 7 -4.32 -4.26 -41.12
CA TYR A 7 -4.29 -4.74 -39.74
C TYR A 7 -3.51 -3.84 -38.78
N LEU A 8 -2.67 -2.96 -39.31
CA LEU A 8 -1.88 -2.00 -38.53
C LEU A 8 -2.72 -1.18 -37.51
N PRO A 9 -3.87 -0.58 -37.86
CA PRO A 9 -4.66 0.17 -36.87
C PRO A 9 -5.23 -0.73 -35.77
N TYR A 10 -5.62 -1.96 -36.09
CA TYR A 10 -6.13 -2.92 -35.10
C TYR A 10 -5.02 -3.44 -34.18
N ALA A 11 -3.83 -3.70 -34.72
CA ALA A 11 -2.67 -4.10 -33.94
C ALA A 11 -2.21 -2.96 -33.01
N LEU A 12 -2.20 -1.72 -33.51
CA LEU A 12 -1.85 -0.54 -32.73
C LEU A 12 -2.88 -0.29 -31.61
N PHE A 13 -4.17 -0.42 -31.94
CA PHE A 13 -5.25 -0.34 -30.94
C PHE A 13 -5.07 -1.39 -29.84
N LEU A 14 -4.82 -2.64 -30.20
CA LEU A 14 -4.63 -3.72 -29.22
C LEU A 14 -3.41 -3.48 -28.34
N ALA A 15 -2.32 -2.95 -28.90
CA ALA A 15 -1.11 -2.60 -28.16
C ALA A 15 -1.37 -1.48 -27.14
N PHE A 16 -2.00 -0.38 -27.55
CA PHE A 16 -2.36 0.71 -26.65
C PHE A 16 -3.40 0.29 -25.60
N PHE A 17 -4.40 -0.49 -25.99
CA PHE A 17 -5.40 -1.02 -25.06
C PHE A 17 -4.75 -1.91 -23.98
N SER A 18 -3.84 -2.80 -24.38
CA SER A 18 -3.12 -3.68 -23.44
C SER A 18 -2.26 -2.86 -22.48
N ALA A 19 -1.53 -1.86 -22.98
CA ALA A 19 -0.74 -0.96 -22.14
C ALA A 19 -1.62 -0.18 -21.16
N ALA A 20 -2.75 0.37 -21.62
CA ALA A 20 -3.71 1.08 -20.78
C ALA A 20 -4.34 0.16 -19.72
N PHE A 21 -4.66 -1.08 -20.07
CA PHE A 21 -5.22 -2.07 -19.15
C PHE A 21 -4.22 -2.46 -18.05
N ILE A 22 -2.95 -2.68 -18.41
CA ILE A 22 -1.89 -2.96 -17.44
C ILE A 22 -1.71 -1.76 -16.50
N ALA A 23 -1.62 -0.54 -17.03
CA ALA A 23 -1.49 0.67 -16.22
C ALA A 23 -2.69 0.86 -15.28
N PHE A 24 -3.90 0.58 -15.76
CA PHE A 24 -5.11 0.64 -14.95
C PHE A 24 -5.11 -0.38 -13.80
N MET A 25 -4.71 -1.62 -14.08
CA MET A 25 -4.61 -2.67 -13.05
C MET A 25 -3.56 -2.33 -11.99
N GLN A 26 -2.41 -1.76 -12.39
CA GLN A 26 -1.35 -1.32 -11.48
C GLN A 26 -1.73 -0.09 -10.65
N GLY A 27 -2.63 0.76 -11.15
CA GLY A 27 -3.11 1.95 -10.44
C GLY A 27 -4.18 1.67 -9.39
N ARG A 28 -4.69 0.44 -9.28
CA ARG A 28 -5.72 0.09 -8.30
C ARG A 28 -5.13 0.03 -6.89
N PRO A 29 -5.74 0.70 -5.89
CA PRO A 29 -5.31 0.57 -4.51
C PRO A 29 -5.53 -0.85 -4.00
N THR A 30 -4.64 -1.34 -3.15
CA THR A 30 -4.75 -2.67 -2.57
C THR A 30 -6.03 -2.75 -1.73
N PRO A 31 -6.91 -3.75 -1.91
CA PRO A 31 -8.11 -3.89 -1.08
C PRO A 31 -7.71 -4.11 0.39
N LYS A 32 -8.08 -3.15 1.24
CA LYS A 32 -7.72 -3.12 2.66
C LYS A 32 -8.86 -3.65 3.53
N ASN A 33 -8.54 -4.52 4.49
CA ASN A 33 -9.50 -4.86 5.55
C ASN A 33 -9.60 -3.67 6.51
N ALA A 34 -10.75 -2.98 6.52
CA ALA A 34 -10.91 -1.72 7.25
C ALA A 34 -10.64 -1.83 8.77
N ARG A 35 -10.99 -2.97 9.40
CA ARG A 35 -10.81 -3.15 10.84
C ARG A 35 -9.33 -3.32 11.19
N VAL A 36 -8.66 -4.25 10.53
CA VAL A 36 -7.24 -4.54 10.78
C VAL A 36 -6.39 -3.34 10.38
N TYR A 37 -6.66 -2.76 9.20
CA TYR A 37 -5.91 -1.62 8.70
C TYR A 37 -6.01 -0.41 9.63
N LYS A 38 -7.21 0.00 10.05
CA LYS A 38 -7.37 1.12 10.99
C LYS A 38 -6.69 0.87 12.34
N ALA A 39 -6.80 -0.36 12.85
CA ALA A 39 -6.17 -0.73 14.12
C ALA A 39 -4.65 -0.62 14.05
N VAL A 40 -4.03 -1.06 12.95
CA VAL A 40 -2.58 -0.96 12.73
C VAL A 40 -2.15 0.49 12.44
N GLN A 41 -2.90 1.20 11.60
CA GLN A 41 -2.62 2.57 11.19
C GLN A 41 -2.55 3.54 12.39
N ALA A 42 -3.32 3.30 13.45
CA ALA A 42 -3.28 4.10 14.67
C ALA A 42 -1.88 4.18 15.30
N TYR A 43 -1.06 3.13 15.11
CA TYR A 43 0.30 3.04 15.65
C TYR A 43 1.39 3.35 14.62
N SER A 44 1.05 3.42 13.32
CA SER A 44 2.03 3.80 12.31
C SER A 44 2.47 5.26 12.50
N PRO A 45 3.77 5.55 12.38
CA PRO A 45 4.27 6.90 12.49
C PRO A 45 3.95 7.74 11.25
N TYR A 46 3.68 7.11 10.11
CA TYR A 46 3.49 7.79 8.84
C TYR A 46 2.07 8.32 8.66
N TYR A 47 1.94 9.53 8.12
CA TYR A 47 0.64 10.12 7.80
C TYR A 47 0.72 11.04 6.58
N LEU A 48 -0.42 11.20 5.93
CA LEU A 48 -0.58 12.12 4.81
C LEU A 48 -0.94 13.51 5.32
N ASP A 49 -0.24 14.52 4.80
CA ASP A 49 -0.44 15.92 5.13
C ASP A 49 -0.68 16.76 3.87
N LYS A 50 -1.44 17.85 4.01
CA LYS A 50 -1.77 18.74 2.88
C LYS A 50 -0.64 19.74 2.65
N ARG A 51 -0.31 19.97 1.39
CA ARG A 51 0.63 21.02 0.97
C ARG A 51 0.11 21.80 -0.22
N PHE A 52 0.74 22.93 -0.51
CA PHE A 52 0.51 23.63 -1.78
C PHE A 52 0.92 22.70 -2.93
N GLY A 53 -0.03 22.34 -3.80
CA GLY A 53 0.20 21.42 -4.91
C GLY A 53 0.03 19.92 -4.61
N GLY A 54 -0.64 19.54 -3.50
CA GLY A 54 -1.08 18.16 -3.29
C GLY A 54 -0.87 17.63 -1.87
N LEU A 55 -0.44 16.38 -1.77
CA LEU A 55 -0.19 15.68 -0.51
C LEU A 55 1.30 15.39 -0.32
N GLN A 56 1.71 15.26 0.94
CA GLN A 56 3.05 14.82 1.34
C GLN A 56 2.95 13.76 2.44
N ILE A 57 3.99 12.96 2.59
CA ILE A 57 4.09 11.95 3.65
C ILE A 57 5.04 12.48 4.72
N LEU A 58 4.58 12.49 5.97
CA LEU A 58 5.34 12.90 7.15
C LEU A 58 5.42 11.76 8.17
N SER A 59 6.36 11.87 9.11
CA SER A 59 6.49 10.97 10.25
C SER A 59 6.20 11.72 11.56
N LYS A 60 5.43 11.09 12.46
CA LYS A 60 5.19 11.58 13.83
C LYS A 60 6.45 11.47 14.69
N GLU A 61 7.34 10.54 14.36
CA GLU A 61 8.55 10.25 15.13
C GLU A 61 9.76 11.03 14.62
N ASP A 62 9.91 11.15 13.29
CA ASP A 62 11.01 11.89 12.67
C ASP A 62 10.50 13.21 12.05
N LYS A 63 10.78 14.33 12.73
CA LYS A 63 10.42 15.68 12.28
C LYS A 63 11.12 16.10 10.98
N LYS A 64 12.24 15.46 10.62
CA LYS A 64 12.99 15.74 9.39
C LYS A 64 12.48 14.92 8.20
N PHE A 65 11.77 13.80 8.45
CA PHE A 65 11.24 12.96 7.40
C PHE A 65 10.10 13.68 6.65
N LYS A 66 10.33 13.93 5.36
CA LYS A 66 9.35 14.53 4.45
C LYS A 66 9.51 13.91 3.07
N GLU A 67 8.61 13.00 2.72
CA GLU A 67 8.54 12.50 1.35
C GLU A 67 7.48 13.27 0.57
N LYS A 68 7.85 13.62 -0.66
CA LYS A 68 7.02 14.45 -1.55
C LYS A 68 6.73 13.72 -2.87
N PRO A 69 6.09 12.53 -2.87
CA PRO A 69 5.81 11.83 -4.10
C PRO A 69 4.90 12.66 -5.03
N ASN A 70 4.88 12.26 -6.29
CA ASN A 70 3.89 12.74 -7.25
C ASN A 70 2.54 12.06 -6.95
N ASN A 71 1.42 12.70 -7.30
CA ASN A 71 0.07 12.18 -7.08
C ASN A 71 -0.15 10.74 -7.59
N ALA A 72 0.48 10.35 -8.71
CA ALA A 72 0.40 9.02 -9.29
C ALA A 72 1.06 7.93 -8.42
N THR A 73 2.09 8.28 -7.64
CA THR A 73 2.86 7.32 -6.82
C THR A 73 2.64 7.50 -5.32
N LEU A 74 1.98 8.57 -4.88
CA LEU A 74 1.78 8.90 -3.46
C LEU A 74 1.28 7.74 -2.62
N PHE A 75 0.19 7.09 -3.06
CA PHE A 75 -0.38 5.97 -2.30
C PHE A 75 0.51 4.74 -2.33
N GLN A 76 1.25 4.51 -3.43
CA GLN A 76 2.19 3.39 -3.51
C GLN A 76 3.36 3.59 -2.55
N GLU A 77 3.92 4.80 -2.49
CA GLU A 77 4.99 5.14 -1.54
C GLU A 77 4.50 5.08 -0.08
N PHE A 78 3.28 5.57 0.17
CA PHE A 78 2.68 5.46 1.50
C PHE A 78 2.49 4.00 1.92
N GLU A 79 1.96 3.16 1.03
CA GLU A 79 1.84 1.72 1.28
C GLU A 79 3.20 1.04 1.46
N ARG A 80 4.24 1.46 0.71
CA ARG A 80 5.61 0.95 0.89
C ARG A 80 6.11 1.20 2.30
N LEU A 81 5.99 2.44 2.78
CA LEU A 81 6.40 2.82 4.14
C LEU A 81 5.62 2.07 5.22
N GLU A 82 4.29 1.91 5.05
CA GLU A 82 3.47 1.12 5.97
C GLU A 82 3.92 -0.35 6.03
N LYS A 83 4.25 -0.95 4.87
CA LYS A 83 4.72 -2.33 4.78
C LYS A 83 6.11 -2.51 5.39
N GLU A 84 7.03 -1.58 5.13
CA GLU A 84 8.36 -1.59 5.71
C GLU A 84 8.32 -1.47 7.24
N TRP A 85 7.51 -0.54 7.76
CA TRP A 85 7.29 -0.41 9.19
C TRP A 85 6.66 -1.67 9.80
N ALA A 86 5.69 -2.27 9.11
CA ALA A 86 5.02 -3.47 9.58
C ALA A 86 5.97 -4.68 9.76
N LYS A 87 6.99 -4.83 8.91
CA LYS A 87 7.97 -5.94 9.03
C LYS A 87 8.72 -5.95 10.35
N THR A 88 8.94 -4.78 10.95
CA THR A 88 9.69 -4.62 12.21
C THR A 88 8.77 -4.46 13.41
N HIS A 89 7.57 -3.90 13.22
CA HIS A 89 6.67 -3.53 14.32
C HIS A 89 5.45 -4.44 14.46
N LEU A 90 5.19 -5.34 13.51
CA LEU A 90 4.09 -6.30 13.60
C LEU A 90 4.62 -7.73 13.69
N LYS A 91 3.99 -8.52 14.56
CA LYS A 91 4.22 -9.96 14.66
C LYS A 91 2.89 -10.70 14.65
N PHE A 92 2.78 -11.74 13.84
CA PHE A 92 1.62 -12.61 13.83
C PHE A 92 1.86 -13.81 14.75
N GLN A 93 1.00 -14.00 15.76
CA GLN A 93 1.09 -15.09 16.74
C GLN A 93 -0.30 -15.58 17.13
N ASN A 94 -0.59 -16.87 16.98
CA ASN A 94 -1.85 -17.50 17.42
C ASN A 94 -3.12 -16.70 17.05
N ASN A 95 -3.28 -16.41 15.76
CA ASN A 95 -4.42 -15.63 15.24
C ASN A 95 -4.52 -14.20 15.79
N THR A 96 -3.43 -13.69 16.35
CA THR A 96 -3.35 -12.37 16.96
C THR A 96 -2.22 -11.60 16.31
N LEU A 97 -2.52 -10.40 15.86
CA LEU A 97 -1.55 -9.45 15.37
C LEU A 97 -1.04 -8.64 16.56
N VAL A 98 0.23 -8.81 16.90
CA VAL A 98 0.92 -8.10 17.99
C VAL A 98 1.61 -6.88 17.40
N ILE A 99 1.37 -5.71 17.99
CA ILE A 99 1.97 -4.44 17.58
C ILE A 99 3.05 -4.09 18.61
N LEU A 100 4.24 -3.81 18.11
CA LEU A 100 5.44 -3.48 18.86
C LEU A 100 5.78 -2.00 18.69
N ASN A 101 6.49 -1.45 19.66
CA ASN A 101 7.16 -0.16 19.52
C ASN A 101 8.62 -0.32 19.03
N ASN A 102 9.31 0.80 18.89
CA ASN A 102 10.70 0.87 18.44
C ASN A 102 11.68 0.12 19.39
N THR A 103 11.29 -0.12 20.65
CA THR A 103 12.06 -0.95 21.61
C THR A 103 11.68 -2.43 21.58
N HIS A 104 10.91 -2.87 20.57
CA HIS A 104 10.37 -4.22 20.43
C HIS A 104 9.47 -4.67 21.60
N LYS A 105 8.95 -3.73 22.38
CA LYS A 105 7.98 -4.01 23.44
C LYS A 105 6.57 -4.00 22.86
N LYS A 106 5.74 -4.93 23.31
CA LYS A 106 4.33 -5.01 22.95
C LYS A 106 3.58 -3.78 23.44
N VAL A 107 2.98 -3.04 22.51
CA VAL A 107 2.12 -1.88 22.82
C VAL A 107 0.64 -2.20 22.63
N SER A 108 0.31 -3.11 21.73
CA SER A 108 -1.07 -3.50 21.47
C SER A 108 -1.16 -4.88 20.84
N GLN A 109 -2.37 -5.42 20.78
CA GLN A 109 -2.67 -6.67 20.12
C GLN A 109 -4.09 -6.63 19.53
N LEU A 110 -4.25 -7.26 18.38
CA LEU A 110 -5.52 -7.38 17.67
C LEU A 110 -5.78 -8.85 17.37
N ARG A 111 -6.80 -9.43 18.02
CA ARG A 111 -7.26 -10.77 17.66
C ARG A 111 -7.97 -10.71 16.31
N LEU A 112 -7.50 -11.51 15.36
CA LEU A 112 -8.12 -11.69 14.05
C LEU A 112 -9.29 -12.66 14.22
N LYS A 113 -10.46 -12.27 13.71
CA LYS A 113 -11.74 -12.96 13.88
C LYS A 113 -12.12 -13.78 12.66
N THR A 114 -11.72 -13.34 11.46
CA THR A 114 -12.13 -13.95 10.20
C THR A 114 -10.93 -14.40 9.38
N ALA A 115 -11.14 -15.38 8.48
CA ALA A 115 -10.13 -15.83 7.53
C ALA A 115 -9.67 -14.69 6.60
N GLU A 116 -10.57 -13.77 6.24
CA GLU A 116 -10.26 -12.60 5.42
C GLU A 116 -9.26 -11.66 6.10
N GLU A 117 -9.35 -11.50 7.42
CA GLU A 117 -8.41 -10.67 8.18
C GLU A 117 -7.02 -11.29 8.24
N ILE A 118 -6.96 -12.60 8.42
CA ILE A 118 -5.70 -13.36 8.39
C ILE A 118 -5.08 -13.25 7.00
N ALA A 119 -5.85 -13.52 5.95
CA ALA A 119 -5.41 -13.40 4.56
C ALA A 119 -4.96 -11.97 4.22
N PHE A 120 -5.65 -10.95 4.73
CA PHE A 120 -5.23 -9.56 4.57
C PHE A 120 -3.87 -9.29 5.22
N VAL A 121 -3.64 -9.77 6.45
CA VAL A 121 -2.37 -9.57 7.15
C VAL A 121 -1.20 -10.18 6.36
N HIS A 122 -1.36 -11.43 5.91
CA HIS A 122 -0.34 -12.10 5.08
C HIS A 122 -0.12 -11.38 3.74
N ARG A 123 -1.20 -11.05 3.02
CA ARG A 123 -1.11 -10.41 1.69
C ARG A 123 -0.58 -8.99 1.73
N TYR A 124 -1.03 -8.18 2.69
CA TYR A 124 -0.72 -6.76 2.74
C TYR A 124 0.60 -6.49 3.44
N TYR A 125 0.85 -7.10 4.59
CA TYR A 125 2.07 -6.86 5.40
C TYR A 125 3.19 -7.87 5.14
N GLY A 126 2.91 -9.01 4.48
CA GLY A 126 3.92 -10.04 4.21
C GLY A 126 4.37 -10.80 5.46
N LEU A 127 3.50 -10.86 6.48
CA LEU A 127 3.70 -11.64 7.71
C LEU A 127 3.26 -13.09 7.54
#